data_AF-A0AAV0WU71-F1
#
_entry.id   AF-A0AAV0WU71-F1
#
_cell.length_a   1.000
_cell.length_b   1.000
_cell.length_c   1.000
_cell.angle_alpha   90.00
_cell.angle_beta   90.00
_cell.angle_gamma   90.00
#
_symmetry.space_group_name_H-M   'P 1'
#
loop_
_entity.id
_entity.type
_entity.pdbx_description
1 polymer ?
#
loop_
_entity_poly.entity_id
_entity_poly.type
_entity_poly.pdbx_seq_one_letter_code
_entity_poly.pdbx_strand_id
1 'polypeptide(L)'
;MYFIQVLFIVISYIINVTLGFIAYDCGGSNLNITSFDSLEVEKCDIPTPTETQQIQRIQLLQHIETYPVMYKSCLISVDYLITRCSAFEDAQVVDGGYFSDIIELGSARCSEVHQKQSYNFPLGGVVTDLKINETTYVSNTMVGSLDKHGNCKGAIFKSNKGEWENVVVQAKFKILLSEGMATANTKDNVLILPTGTKLKLSDNYGIDAFKGETIWSISNINCEEHDFSVLYDGPASLITSNTKSQKNLRLHRNPSHSD
;
A
#
# COMPACT_ATOMS: atom_id res chain seq x y z
N MET A 1 -36.27 -20.75 -22.69
CA MET A 1 -35.76 -19.49 -22.10
C MET A 1 -36.79 -18.36 -22.06
N TYR A 2 -37.82 -18.34 -22.91
CA TYR A 2 -38.88 -17.31 -22.89
C TYR A 2 -39.90 -17.44 -21.74
N PHE A 3 -40.19 -18.67 -21.27
CA PHE A 3 -41.20 -18.89 -20.22
C PHE A 3 -40.83 -18.28 -18.87
N ILE A 4 -39.55 -18.29 -18.50
CA ILE A 4 -39.06 -17.72 -17.23
C ILE A 4 -39.10 -16.19 -17.27
N GLN A 5 -38.83 -15.58 -18.42
CA GLN A 5 -38.94 -14.12 -18.58
C GLN A 5 -40.40 -13.64 -18.51
N VAL A 6 -41.35 -14.38 -19.10
CA VAL A 6 -42.77 -14.03 -19.02
C VAL A 6 -43.28 -14.17 -17.57
N LEU A 7 -42.83 -15.19 -16.84
CA LEU A 7 -43.21 -15.38 -15.43
C LEU A 7 -42.74 -14.21 -14.54
N PHE A 8 -41.53 -13.70 -14.75
CA PHE A 8 -41.02 -12.53 -14.00
C PHE A 8 -41.80 -11.24 -14.28
N ILE A 9 -42.24 -11.03 -15.53
CA ILE A 9 -43.02 -9.85 -15.91
C ILE A 9 -44.43 -9.91 -15.29
N VAL A 10 -45.04 -11.09 -15.26
CA VAL A 10 -46.36 -11.27 -14.63
C VAL A 10 -46.28 -11.08 -13.11
N ILE A 11 -45.23 -11.58 -12.44
CA ILE A 11 -45.04 -11.40 -11.00
C ILE A 11 -44.81 -9.93 -10.64
N SER A 12 -44.08 -9.17 -11.46
CA SER A 12 -43.87 -7.73 -11.28
C SER A 12 -45.15 -6.90 -11.34
N TYR A 13 -46.20 -7.37 -12.03
CA TYR A 13 -47.47 -6.62 -12.19
C TYR A 13 -48.44 -6.84 -11.02
N ILE A 14 -48.20 -7.85 -10.16
CA ILE A 14 -49.09 -8.19 -9.03
C ILE A 14 -48.72 -7.40 -7.75
N ILE A 15 -47.53 -6.80 -7.70
CA ILE A 15 -47.08 -6.01 -6.55
C ILE A 15 -47.68 -4.59 -6.64
N ASN A 16 -48.93 -4.46 -6.23
CA ASN A 16 -49.53 -3.16 -5.98
C ASN A 16 -48.77 -2.47 -4.84
N VAL A 17 -48.11 -1.36 -5.14
CA VAL A 17 -47.54 -0.49 -4.12
C VAL A 17 -48.71 0.23 -3.45
N THR A 18 -49.16 -0.32 -2.32
CA THR A 18 -50.13 0.37 -1.47
C THR A 18 -49.41 1.49 -0.74
N LEU A 19 -49.76 2.75 -1.03
CA LEU A 19 -49.44 3.88 -0.16
C LEU A 19 -50.32 3.76 1.09
N GLY A 20 -49.80 3.04 2.10
CA GLY A 20 -50.45 2.96 3.40
C GLY A 20 -50.38 4.32 4.09
N PHE A 21 -51.53 4.89 4.42
CA PHE A 21 -51.57 5.99 5.39
C PHE A 21 -51.19 5.44 6.75
N ILE A 22 -50.09 5.93 7.32
CA ILE A 22 -49.76 5.70 8.72
C ILE A 22 -50.59 6.71 9.52
N ALA A 23 -51.69 6.26 10.10
CA ALA A 23 -52.45 7.03 11.08
C ALA A 23 -52.09 6.52 12.47
N TYR A 24 -51.67 7.43 13.35
CA TYR A 24 -51.43 7.12 14.75
C TYR A 24 -52.75 7.25 15.51
N ASP A 25 -53.20 6.17 16.15
CA ASP A 25 -54.37 6.19 17.02
C ASP A 25 -54.00 6.91 18.32
N CYS A 26 -54.47 8.16 18.48
CA CYS A 26 -54.22 9.00 19.65
C CYS A 26 -55.09 8.64 20.87
N GLY A 27 -55.91 7.59 20.82
CA GLY A 27 -56.83 7.20 21.90
C GLY A 27 -56.29 6.19 22.92
N GLY A 28 -55.06 5.69 22.72
CA GLY A 28 -54.45 4.67 23.59
C GLY A 28 -54.05 5.18 24.97
N SER A 29 -54.34 4.41 26.02
CA SER A 29 -54.13 4.78 27.43
C SER A 29 -52.66 4.95 27.87
N ASN A 30 -51.69 4.72 26.97
CA ASN A 30 -50.24 4.79 27.24
C ASN A 30 -49.50 5.74 26.27
N LEU A 31 -50.20 6.70 25.66
CA LEU A 31 -49.59 7.68 24.76
C LEU A 31 -49.22 8.95 25.53
N ASN A 32 -47.94 9.31 25.53
CA ASN A 32 -47.46 10.57 26.07
C ASN A 32 -47.54 11.64 24.96
N ILE A 33 -48.73 12.22 24.79
CA ILE A 33 -48.99 13.20 23.72
C ILE A 33 -48.51 14.57 24.20
N THR A 34 -47.49 15.12 23.54
CA THR A 34 -47.05 16.50 23.73
C THR A 34 -47.64 17.37 22.62
N SER A 35 -48.54 18.28 22.97
CA SER A 35 -49.02 19.32 22.05
C SER A 35 -47.98 20.44 21.96
N PHE A 36 -47.60 20.83 20.74
CA PHE A 36 -46.84 22.05 20.51
C PHE A 36 -47.78 23.09 19.91
N ASP A 37 -47.82 24.28 20.50
CA ASP A 37 -48.53 25.42 19.93
C ASP A 37 -47.67 26.01 18.81
N SER A 38 -48.25 26.16 17.62
CA SER A 38 -47.58 26.77 16.46
C SER A 38 -48.10 28.17 16.14
N LEU A 39 -49.08 28.67 16.89
CA LEU A 39 -49.62 30.03 16.76
C LEU A 39 -48.80 31.04 17.57
N GLU A 40 -48.25 30.60 18.71
CA GLU A 40 -47.37 31.41 19.55
C GLU A 40 -46.00 30.75 19.71
N VAL A 41 -44.96 31.43 19.23
CA VAL A 41 -43.56 31.03 19.53
C VAL A 41 -43.27 31.47 20.95
N GLU A 42 -43.20 30.50 21.87
CA GLU A 42 -42.68 30.74 23.21
C GLU A 42 -41.29 31.38 23.09
N LYS A 43 -41.05 32.46 23.85
CA LYS A 43 -39.76 33.15 23.79
C LYS A 43 -38.69 32.17 24.24
N CYS A 44 -37.80 31.80 23.33
CA CYS A 44 -36.57 31.12 23.71
C CYS A 44 -35.89 31.96 24.79
N ASP A 45 -35.53 31.34 25.91
CA ASP A 45 -34.66 31.98 26.89
C ASP A 45 -33.43 32.50 26.13
N ILE A 46 -33.25 33.82 26.13
CA ILE A 46 -32.07 34.43 25.53
C ILE A 46 -30.92 33.93 26.41
N PRO A 47 -30.00 33.09 25.88
CA PRO A 47 -28.91 32.57 26.68
C PRO A 47 -28.16 33.76 27.28
N THR A 48 -27.87 33.66 28.58
CA THR A 48 -27.12 34.68 29.31
C THR A 48 -25.91 35.14 28.48
N PRO A 49 -25.66 36.46 28.38
CA PRO A 49 -24.62 37.01 27.53
C PRO A 49 -23.29 36.31 27.85
N THR A 50 -22.78 35.62 26.85
CA THR A 50 -21.55 34.86 26.96
C THR A 50 -20.38 35.83 27.09
N GLU A 51 -19.57 35.68 28.14
CA GLU A 51 -18.35 36.47 28.24
C GLU A 51 -17.46 36.11 27.06
N THR A 52 -17.19 37.11 26.22
CA THR A 52 -16.35 36.96 25.03
C THR A 52 -15.00 37.57 25.33
N GLN A 53 -13.98 36.74 25.49
CA GLN A 53 -12.61 37.18 25.67
C GLN A 53 -11.87 37.08 24.34
N GLN A 54 -11.23 38.16 23.91
CA GLN A 54 -10.34 38.14 22.74
C GLN A 54 -9.03 37.44 23.12
N ILE A 55 -8.73 36.32 22.50
CA ILE A 55 -7.43 35.66 22.54
C ILE A 55 -6.59 36.19 21.37
N GLN A 56 -5.42 36.76 21.69
CA GLN A 56 -4.59 37.43 20.70
C GLN A 56 -4.02 36.49 19.63
N ARG A 57 -3.81 35.21 19.97
CA ARG A 57 -3.32 34.19 19.03
C ARG A 57 -3.60 32.79 19.55
N ILE A 58 -4.13 31.92 18.70
CA ILE A 58 -4.24 30.48 18.92
C ILE A 58 -3.64 29.74 17.73
N GLN A 59 -3.25 28.48 17.95
CA GLN A 59 -2.91 27.56 16.88
C GLN A 59 -3.85 26.35 16.93
N LEU A 60 -4.48 26.02 15.81
CA LEU A 60 -5.24 24.79 15.64
C LEU A 60 -4.33 23.77 14.95
N LEU A 61 -4.00 22.70 15.66
CA LEU A 61 -3.12 21.63 15.19
C LEU A 61 -3.93 20.39 14.80
N GLN A 62 -3.57 19.73 13.69
CA GLN A 62 -4.14 18.44 13.28
C GLN A 62 -3.04 17.43 13.04
N HIS A 63 -3.23 16.19 13.49
CA HIS A 63 -2.27 15.12 13.22
C HIS A 63 -2.06 14.86 11.72
N ILE A 64 -0.81 14.76 11.28
CA ILE A 64 -0.45 14.38 9.92
C ILE A 64 -0.60 12.87 9.79
N GLU A 65 -1.69 12.43 9.17
CA GLU A 65 -1.96 11.00 8.96
C GLU A 65 -1.12 10.43 7.81
N THR A 66 -0.70 11.28 6.85
CA THR A 66 0.06 10.85 5.68
C THR A 66 1.27 11.72 5.38
N TYR A 67 2.41 11.11 5.09
CA TYR A 67 3.65 11.81 4.71
C TYR A 67 4.43 11.06 3.64
N PRO A 68 5.30 11.74 2.88
CA PRO A 68 6.10 11.08 1.86
C PRO A 68 7.30 10.32 2.48
N VAL A 69 7.57 9.12 1.98
CA VAL A 69 8.68 8.26 2.40
C VAL A 69 9.50 7.86 1.18
N MET A 70 10.82 8.00 1.29
CA MET A 70 11.75 7.51 0.27
C MET A 70 11.78 5.97 0.30
N TYR A 71 11.63 5.37 -0.86
CA TYR A 71 11.80 3.92 -1.04
C TYR A 71 12.87 3.62 -2.09
N LYS A 72 13.42 2.41 -1.99
CA LYS A 72 14.30 1.81 -2.98
C LYS A 72 13.68 0.51 -3.46
N SER A 73 13.90 0.12 -4.72
CA SER A 73 13.35 -1.12 -5.26
C SER A 73 14.29 -1.83 -6.22
N CYS A 74 14.34 -3.14 -6.08
CA CYS A 74 15.14 -4.05 -6.88
C CYS A 74 14.23 -5.06 -7.60
N LEU A 75 14.31 -5.09 -8.92
CA LEU A 75 13.72 -6.16 -9.73
C LEU A 75 14.84 -6.83 -10.51
N ILE A 76 15.16 -8.07 -10.14
CA ILE A 76 16.10 -8.91 -10.88
C ILE A 76 15.32 -10.08 -11.46
N SER A 77 15.34 -10.17 -12.78
CA SER A 77 14.77 -11.30 -13.53
C SER A 77 15.85 -11.91 -14.40
N VAL A 78 15.72 -13.20 -14.67
CA VAL A 78 16.68 -13.97 -15.44
C VAL A 78 15.95 -14.83 -16.45
N ASP A 79 16.39 -14.76 -17.70
CA ASP A 79 15.98 -15.68 -18.75
C ASP A 79 17.08 -16.73 -18.92
N TYR A 80 16.73 -18.01 -18.71
CA TYR A 80 17.62 -19.14 -18.91
C TYR A 80 17.46 -19.69 -20.32
N LEU A 81 18.58 -19.93 -20.98
CA LEU A 81 18.70 -20.72 -22.21
C LEU A 81 19.67 -21.86 -21.95
N ILE A 82 19.12 -23.07 -21.96
CA ILE A 82 19.83 -24.33 -21.76
C ILE A 82 19.94 -25.01 -23.11
N THR A 83 21.18 -25.34 -23.50
CA THR A 83 21.45 -26.09 -24.73
C THR A 83 22.35 -27.28 -24.41
N ARG A 84 22.07 -28.43 -25.04
CA ARG A 84 22.92 -29.60 -24.94
C ARG A 84 24.16 -29.40 -25.79
N CYS A 85 25.32 -29.64 -25.20
CA CYS A 85 26.59 -29.68 -25.91
C CYS A 85 26.73 -31.04 -26.61
N SER A 86 26.68 -31.08 -27.93
CA SER A 86 26.75 -32.34 -28.68
C SER A 86 28.19 -32.84 -28.84
N ALA A 87 28.34 -34.10 -29.28
CA ALA A 87 29.65 -34.68 -29.60
C ALA A 87 30.32 -34.05 -30.84
N PHE A 88 29.55 -33.31 -31.66
CA PHE A 88 30.04 -32.57 -32.81
C PHE A 88 30.17 -31.07 -32.52
N GLU A 89 30.24 -30.69 -31.23
CA GLU A 89 30.39 -29.31 -30.75
C GLU A 89 29.24 -28.35 -31.12
N ASP A 90 28.16 -28.86 -31.71
CA ASP A 90 26.92 -28.11 -31.91
C ASP A 90 26.09 -28.01 -30.62
N ALA A 91 25.44 -26.85 -30.41
CA ALA A 91 24.48 -26.62 -29.34
C ALA A 91 23.05 -26.99 -29.79
N GLN A 92 22.39 -27.89 -29.07
CA GLN A 92 21.04 -28.36 -29.40
C GLN A 92 20.02 -27.90 -28.34
N VAL A 93 18.82 -27.52 -28.77
CA VAL A 93 17.72 -27.18 -27.86
C VAL A 93 17.31 -28.43 -27.07
N VAL A 94 17.03 -28.26 -25.79
CA VAL A 94 16.51 -29.31 -24.91
C VAL A 94 15.09 -28.99 -24.46
N ASP A 95 14.32 -30.03 -24.15
CA ASP A 95 12.99 -29.85 -23.56
C ASP A 95 13.09 -29.11 -22.22
N GLY A 96 12.17 -28.18 -21.98
CA GLY A 96 12.22 -27.27 -20.84
C GLY A 96 13.45 -26.35 -20.80
N GLY A 97 14.22 -26.25 -21.89
CA GLY A 97 15.49 -25.53 -21.92
C GLY A 97 15.38 -24.00 -21.98
N TYR A 98 14.18 -23.43 -22.00
CA TYR A 98 13.99 -21.99 -21.95
C TYR A 98 12.90 -21.63 -20.94
N PHE A 99 13.27 -20.83 -19.93
CA PHE A 99 12.34 -20.33 -18.93
C PHE A 99 12.90 -19.08 -18.25
N SER A 100 12.01 -18.30 -17.66
CA SER A 100 12.37 -17.11 -16.89
C SER A 100 12.08 -17.30 -15.41
N ASP A 101 12.84 -16.62 -14.56
CA ASP A 101 12.63 -16.58 -13.12
C ASP A 101 12.84 -15.18 -12.55
N ILE A 102 12.25 -14.91 -11.39
CA ILE A 102 12.50 -13.70 -10.61
C ILE A 102 13.43 -14.08 -9.45
N ILE A 103 14.52 -13.34 -9.30
CA ILE A 103 15.46 -13.57 -8.21
C ILE A 103 15.05 -12.73 -7.02
N GLU A 104 14.59 -13.40 -5.96
CA GLU A 104 14.29 -12.80 -4.66
C GLU A 104 15.59 -12.63 -3.86
N LEU A 105 15.94 -11.39 -3.53
CA LEU A 105 17.16 -11.03 -2.79
C LEU A 105 16.90 -10.90 -1.28
N GLY A 106 15.72 -10.41 -0.93
CA GLY A 106 15.33 -9.91 0.38
C GLY A 106 15.81 -8.48 0.64
N SER A 107 15.26 -7.88 1.70
CA SER A 107 15.51 -6.48 2.10
C SER A 107 17.00 -6.13 2.21
N ALA A 108 17.79 -6.94 2.92
CA ALA A 108 19.20 -6.66 3.17
C ALA A 108 20.03 -6.63 1.88
N ARG A 109 19.81 -7.59 0.98
CA ARG A 109 20.57 -7.70 -0.27
C ARG A 109 20.11 -6.66 -1.29
N CYS A 110 18.82 -6.34 -1.36
CA CYS A 110 18.37 -5.21 -2.18
C CYS A 110 19.00 -3.89 -1.72
N SER A 111 19.07 -3.65 -0.41
CA SER A 111 19.78 -2.49 0.15
C SER A 111 21.28 -2.50 -0.19
N GLU A 112 21.93 -3.65 -0.12
CA GLU A 112 23.35 -3.81 -0.48
C GLU A 112 23.59 -3.49 -1.96
N VAL A 113 22.74 -3.98 -2.87
CA VAL A 113 22.85 -3.70 -4.32
C VAL A 113 22.68 -2.22 -4.61
N HIS A 114 21.75 -1.53 -3.93
CA HIS A 114 21.64 -0.06 -4.04
C HIS A 114 22.88 0.67 -3.51
N GLN A 115 23.46 0.19 -2.39
CA GLN A 115 24.63 0.83 -1.78
C GLN A 115 25.89 0.64 -2.63
N LYS A 116 26.13 -0.58 -3.10
CA LYS A 116 27.33 -0.95 -3.84
C LYS A 116 27.21 -0.72 -5.34
N GLN A 117 26.00 -0.45 -5.85
CA GLN A 117 25.70 -0.33 -7.28
C GLN A 117 26.26 -1.50 -8.09
N SER A 118 26.22 -2.69 -7.50
CA SER A 118 26.75 -3.91 -8.09
C SER A 118 25.95 -5.11 -7.63
N TYR A 119 25.94 -6.15 -8.48
CA TYR A 119 25.24 -7.39 -8.22
C TYR A 119 26.15 -8.58 -8.51
N ASN A 120 26.27 -9.48 -7.55
CA ASN A 120 27.03 -10.72 -7.67
C ASN A 120 26.09 -11.83 -8.12
N PHE A 121 26.41 -12.48 -9.24
CA PHE A 121 25.59 -13.57 -9.76
C PHE A 121 25.76 -14.83 -8.89
N PRO A 122 24.72 -15.67 -8.74
CA PRO A 122 24.77 -16.86 -7.87
C PRO A 122 25.91 -17.84 -8.16
N LEU A 123 26.32 -17.96 -9.42
CA LEU A 123 27.39 -18.89 -9.87
C LEU A 123 28.69 -18.15 -10.27
N GLY A 124 28.86 -16.92 -9.81
CA GLY A 124 30.07 -16.13 -10.03
C GLY A 124 29.96 -15.10 -11.17
N GLY A 125 30.88 -14.15 -11.12
CA GLY A 125 30.80 -12.91 -11.89
C GLY A 125 30.09 -11.80 -11.11
N VAL A 126 30.43 -10.56 -11.47
CA VAL A 126 29.86 -9.35 -10.89
C VAL A 126 29.53 -8.40 -12.02
N VAL A 127 28.39 -7.72 -11.90
CA VAL A 127 28.12 -6.50 -12.66
C VAL A 127 28.30 -5.31 -11.73
N THR A 128 29.11 -4.35 -12.15
CA THR A 128 29.33 -3.08 -11.44
C THR A 128 28.65 -1.93 -12.18
N ASP A 129 28.70 -0.74 -11.59
CA ASP A 129 28.22 0.50 -12.21
C ASP A 129 26.73 0.47 -12.56
N LEU A 130 25.93 -0.25 -11.76
CA LEU A 130 24.48 -0.25 -11.88
C LEU A 130 23.93 1.13 -11.56
N LYS A 131 23.18 1.71 -12.49
CA LYS A 131 22.58 3.03 -12.31
C LYS A 131 21.21 2.91 -11.69
N ILE A 132 20.93 3.85 -10.78
CA ILE A 132 19.61 3.99 -10.18
C ILE A 132 18.63 4.57 -11.21
N ASN A 133 17.40 4.04 -11.23
CA ASN A 133 16.35 4.34 -12.20
C ASN A 133 16.67 3.91 -13.64
N GLU A 134 17.55 2.92 -13.80
CA GLU A 134 17.92 2.36 -15.09
C GLU A 134 17.75 0.83 -15.09
N THR A 135 17.51 0.26 -16.27
CA THR A 135 17.52 -1.20 -16.47
C THR A 135 18.82 -1.61 -17.13
N THR A 136 19.56 -2.51 -16.50
CA THR A 136 20.79 -3.10 -17.04
C THR A 136 20.51 -4.53 -17.49
N TYR A 137 20.99 -4.87 -18.68
CA TYR A 137 20.95 -6.24 -19.21
C TYR A 137 22.36 -6.82 -19.24
N VAL A 138 22.53 -8.02 -18.66
CA VAL A 138 23.82 -8.71 -18.63
C VAL A 138 23.60 -10.18 -18.97
N SER A 139 24.41 -10.71 -19.88
CA SER A 139 24.41 -12.14 -20.18
C SER A 139 25.64 -12.80 -19.55
N ASN A 140 25.44 -13.95 -18.92
CA ASN A 140 26.50 -14.75 -18.32
C ASN A 140 26.29 -16.24 -18.62
N THR A 141 27.37 -16.98 -18.87
CA THR A 141 27.31 -18.44 -18.96
C THR A 141 27.47 -19.01 -17.55
N MET A 142 26.37 -19.51 -17.02
CA MET A 142 26.26 -19.97 -15.64
C MET A 142 26.84 -21.38 -15.43
N VAL A 143 26.67 -22.25 -16.43
CA VAL A 143 27.09 -23.66 -16.37
C VAL A 143 27.65 -24.07 -17.72
N GLY A 144 28.70 -24.88 -17.69
CA GLY A 144 29.46 -25.24 -18.88
C GLY A 144 30.33 -24.09 -19.39
N SER A 145 30.88 -24.25 -20.59
CA SER A 145 31.64 -23.20 -21.26
C SER A 145 31.35 -23.20 -22.75
N LEU A 146 31.38 -22.01 -23.34
CA LEU A 146 31.35 -21.78 -24.79
C LEU A 146 32.54 -20.89 -25.14
N ASP A 147 33.23 -21.21 -26.22
CA ASP A 147 34.23 -20.33 -26.79
C ASP A 147 33.69 -19.58 -28.03
N LYS A 148 34.52 -18.69 -28.57
CA LYS A 148 34.17 -17.89 -29.76
C LYS A 148 34.18 -18.70 -31.06
N HIS A 149 34.69 -19.92 -31.02
CA HIS A 149 34.77 -20.84 -32.17
C HIS A 149 33.57 -21.80 -32.23
N GLY A 150 32.71 -21.78 -31.21
CA GLY A 150 31.54 -22.65 -31.11
C GLY A 150 31.79 -23.91 -30.29
N ASN A 151 33.01 -24.12 -29.78
CA ASN A 151 33.30 -25.28 -28.96
C ASN A 151 32.59 -25.14 -27.62
N CYS A 152 31.94 -26.21 -27.20
CA CYS A 152 31.21 -26.27 -25.96
C CYS A 152 31.77 -27.35 -25.02
N LYS A 153 31.67 -27.11 -23.72
CA LYS A 153 31.86 -28.15 -22.71
C LYS A 153 30.64 -28.14 -21.79
N GLY A 154 29.84 -29.20 -21.88
CA GLY A 154 28.65 -29.35 -21.07
C GLY A 154 28.96 -29.73 -19.62
N ALA A 155 28.03 -29.41 -18.73
CA ALA A 155 28.01 -29.86 -17.35
C ALA A 155 26.57 -30.21 -16.93
N ILE A 156 26.38 -30.68 -15.70
CA ILE A 156 25.06 -30.98 -15.16
C ILE A 156 24.47 -29.72 -14.54
N PHE A 157 23.22 -29.41 -14.88
CA PHE A 157 22.46 -28.33 -14.27
C PHE A 157 21.16 -28.84 -13.68
N LYS A 158 20.85 -28.41 -12.46
CA LYS A 158 19.61 -28.74 -11.75
C LYS A 158 18.91 -27.46 -11.30
N SER A 159 17.61 -27.39 -11.54
CA SER A 159 16.73 -26.33 -11.04
C SER A 159 15.40 -26.91 -10.55
N ASN A 160 14.53 -26.05 -10.03
CA ASN A 160 13.15 -26.41 -9.72
C ASN A 160 12.31 -26.83 -10.96
N LYS A 161 12.80 -26.56 -12.17
CA LYS A 161 12.13 -26.92 -13.44
C LYS A 161 12.59 -28.25 -14.01
N GLY A 162 13.73 -28.78 -13.58
CA GLY A 162 14.26 -30.03 -14.12
C GLY A 162 15.75 -30.23 -13.87
N GLU A 163 16.26 -31.33 -14.41
CA GLU A 163 17.67 -31.66 -14.43
C GLU A 163 18.09 -31.95 -15.87
N TRP A 164 19.21 -31.37 -16.28
CA TRP A 164 19.78 -31.55 -17.60
C TRP A 164 21.25 -31.93 -17.49
N GLU A 165 21.64 -32.91 -18.30
CA GLU A 165 23.01 -33.41 -18.36
C GLU A 165 23.71 -32.95 -19.64
N ASN A 166 25.02 -32.70 -19.54
CA ASN A 166 25.87 -32.27 -20.65
C ASN A 166 25.32 -31.03 -21.36
N VAL A 167 24.95 -30.01 -20.58
CA VAL A 167 24.39 -28.75 -21.07
C VAL A 167 25.29 -27.56 -20.80
N VAL A 168 25.13 -26.53 -21.61
CA VAL A 168 25.56 -25.17 -21.32
C VAL A 168 24.32 -24.35 -20.94
N VAL A 169 24.44 -23.55 -19.89
CA VAL A 169 23.37 -22.66 -19.42
C VAL A 169 23.81 -21.23 -19.59
N GLN A 170 23.14 -20.51 -20.49
CA GLN A 170 23.29 -19.08 -20.66
C GLN A 170 22.14 -18.38 -19.95
N ALA A 171 22.46 -17.41 -19.10
CA ALA A 171 21.50 -16.65 -18.33
C ALA A 171 21.57 -15.19 -18.75
N LYS A 172 20.43 -14.62 -19.15
CA LYS A 172 20.28 -13.19 -19.44
C LYS A 172 19.57 -12.54 -18.27
N PHE A 173 20.31 -11.77 -17.49
CA PHE A 173 19.81 -11.01 -16.37
C PHE A 173 19.28 -9.66 -16.84
N LYS A 174 18.12 -9.29 -16.33
CA LYS A 174 17.54 -7.94 -16.37
C LYS A 174 17.49 -7.44 -14.93
N ILE A 175 18.27 -6.40 -14.66
CA ILE A 175 18.40 -5.78 -13.34
C ILE A 175 17.82 -4.38 -13.44
N LEU A 176 16.77 -4.10 -12.67
CA LEU A 176 16.16 -2.79 -12.54
C LEU A 176 16.32 -2.33 -11.10
N LEU A 177 17.04 -1.22 -10.91
CA LEU A 177 17.10 -0.51 -9.64
C LEU A 177 16.28 0.76 -9.77
N SER A 178 15.41 1.05 -8.81
CA SER A 178 14.65 2.31 -8.81
C SER A 178 14.53 2.89 -7.42
N GLU A 179 14.44 4.20 -7.34
CA GLU A 179 14.18 4.94 -6.11
C GLU A 179 13.05 5.93 -6.35
N GLY A 180 12.34 6.29 -5.29
CA GLY A 180 11.27 7.27 -5.41
C GLY A 180 10.62 7.60 -4.09
N MET A 181 9.53 8.36 -4.19
CA MET A 181 8.69 8.75 -3.05
C MET A 181 7.39 7.94 -3.05
N ALA A 182 7.04 7.41 -1.90
CA ALA A 182 5.78 6.74 -1.63
C ALA A 182 5.02 7.51 -0.55
N THR A 183 3.73 7.26 -0.40
CA THR A 183 2.91 7.88 0.65
C THR A 183 2.73 6.91 1.79
N ALA A 184 3.27 7.21 2.96
CA ALA A 184 2.99 6.47 4.18
C ALA A 184 1.74 7.03 4.84
N ASN A 185 0.84 6.14 5.28
CA ASN A 185 -0.30 6.44 6.13
C ASN A 185 -0.07 5.72 7.47
N THR A 186 0.19 6.49 8.53
CA THR A 186 0.49 5.95 9.87
C THR A 186 -0.74 5.41 10.58
N LYS A 187 -1.90 6.02 10.34
CA LYS A 187 -3.17 5.61 10.94
C LYS A 187 -3.59 4.22 10.49
N ASP A 188 -3.45 3.93 9.20
CA ASP A 188 -3.83 2.65 8.61
C ASP A 188 -2.67 1.65 8.55
N ASN A 189 -1.44 2.06 8.93
CA ASN A 189 -0.20 1.30 8.78
C ASN A 189 0.04 0.82 7.34
N VAL A 190 -0.17 1.71 6.35
CA VAL A 190 -0.05 1.40 4.92
C VAL A 190 0.96 2.32 4.24
N LEU A 191 1.85 1.74 3.44
CA LEU A 191 2.65 2.44 2.45
C LEU A 191 2.00 2.29 1.08
N ILE A 192 1.79 3.39 0.37
CA ILE A 192 1.21 3.43 -0.97
C ILE A 192 2.31 3.85 -1.95
N LEU A 193 2.72 2.93 -2.81
CA LEU A 193 3.70 3.19 -3.86
C LEU A 193 3.06 3.99 -5.02
N PRO A 194 3.86 4.70 -5.84
CA PRO A 194 3.35 5.39 -7.05
C PRO A 194 2.66 4.48 -8.06
N THR A 195 2.94 3.18 -8.00
CA THR A 195 2.27 2.12 -8.80
C THR A 195 0.84 1.84 -8.32
N GLY A 196 0.44 2.34 -7.16
CA GLY A 196 -0.83 2.03 -6.49
C GLY A 196 -0.76 0.84 -5.54
N THR A 197 0.37 0.12 -5.50
CA THR A 197 0.57 -1.01 -4.57
C THR A 197 0.54 -0.53 -3.13
N LYS A 198 -0.22 -1.26 -2.30
CA LYS A 198 -0.33 -1.03 -0.87
C LYS A 198 0.47 -2.08 -0.11
N LEU A 199 1.46 -1.64 0.65
CA LEU A 199 2.31 -2.48 1.49
C LEU A 199 2.10 -2.11 2.96
N LYS A 200 2.40 -3.03 3.88
CA LYS A 200 2.29 -2.76 5.31
C LYS A 200 3.46 -1.92 5.79
N LEU A 201 3.20 -0.69 6.25
CA LEU A 201 4.22 0.32 6.53
C LEU A 201 5.27 -0.16 7.55
N SER A 202 4.83 -0.83 8.63
CA SER A 202 5.68 -1.36 9.70
C SER A 202 6.69 -2.43 9.28
N ASP A 203 6.54 -3.03 8.10
CA ASP A 203 7.37 -4.17 7.70
C ASP A 203 8.69 -3.70 7.05
N ASN A 204 8.79 -2.41 6.70
CA ASN A 204 9.97 -1.79 6.07
C ASN A 204 10.44 -2.49 4.78
N TYR A 205 9.62 -3.38 4.24
CA TYR A 205 9.89 -4.25 3.11
C TYR A 205 8.59 -4.78 2.51
N GLY A 206 8.54 -4.96 1.20
CA GLY A 206 7.46 -5.63 0.51
C GLY A 206 7.77 -5.86 -0.96
N ILE A 207 6.87 -6.49 -1.70
CA ILE A 207 7.06 -6.81 -3.13
C ILE A 207 6.00 -6.08 -3.94
N ASP A 208 6.45 -5.28 -4.90
CA ASP A 208 5.64 -4.62 -5.91
C ASP A 208 5.72 -5.39 -7.24
N ALA A 209 4.58 -5.61 -7.89
CA ALA A 209 4.52 -6.40 -9.12
C ALA A 209 5.29 -5.77 -10.30
N PHE A 210 5.54 -4.46 -10.28
CA PHE A 210 6.21 -3.73 -11.36
C PHE A 210 7.65 -3.36 -11.02
N LYS A 211 7.93 -3.08 -9.74
CA LYS A 211 9.22 -2.60 -9.23
C LYS A 211 10.02 -3.65 -8.47
N GLY A 212 9.44 -4.82 -8.20
CA GLY A 212 10.08 -5.91 -7.49
C GLY A 212 10.13 -5.67 -5.99
N GLU A 213 11.21 -6.10 -5.35
CA GLU A 213 11.43 -5.97 -3.92
C GLU A 213 11.64 -4.50 -3.54
N THR A 214 10.76 -3.96 -2.70
CA THR A 214 10.77 -2.56 -2.27
C THR A 214 11.13 -2.47 -0.78
N ILE A 215 12.07 -1.59 -0.45
CA ILE A 215 12.50 -1.29 0.93
C ILE A 215 12.32 0.18 1.24
N TRP A 216 12.01 0.49 2.49
CA TRP A 216 11.90 1.85 2.99
C TRP A 216 12.32 1.91 4.45
N SER A 217 12.69 3.11 4.88
CA SER A 217 13.01 3.39 6.27
C SER A 217 12.06 4.46 6.78
N ILE A 218 11.34 4.13 7.83
CA ILE A 218 10.66 5.10 8.66
C ILE A 218 11.75 5.68 9.55
N SER A 219 12.31 6.83 9.19
CA SER A 219 13.12 7.58 10.15
C SER A 219 12.25 7.82 11.37
N ASN A 220 12.78 7.59 12.57
CA ASN A 220 12.15 8.02 13.82
C ASN A 220 12.07 9.55 13.79
N ILE A 221 11.05 10.06 13.10
CA ILE A 221 10.65 11.45 13.14
C ILE A 221 10.24 11.63 14.60
N ASN A 222 10.99 12.43 15.36
CA ASN A 222 10.68 12.74 16.76
C ASN A 222 9.19 13.06 16.86
N CYS A 223 8.44 12.20 17.55
CA CYS A 223 6.98 12.17 17.67
C CYS A 223 6.36 13.38 18.40
N GLU A 224 7.03 14.53 18.42
CA GLU A 224 6.62 15.68 19.23
C GLU A 224 6.46 16.98 18.42
N GLU A 225 7.21 17.18 17.32
CA GLU A 225 7.18 18.46 16.59
C GLU A 225 6.64 18.37 15.16
N HIS A 226 6.68 17.18 14.53
CA HIS A 226 6.31 17.01 13.11
C HIS A 226 5.03 16.20 12.91
N ASP A 227 4.40 15.77 14.00
CA ASP A 227 3.18 14.97 13.96
C ASP A 227 1.94 15.84 13.67
N PHE A 228 2.09 17.16 13.60
CA PHE A 228 0.98 18.09 13.51
C PHE A 228 1.15 19.10 12.35
N SER A 229 0.07 19.33 11.62
CA SER A 229 -0.10 20.43 10.68
C SER A 229 -0.87 21.57 11.34
N VAL A 230 -0.43 22.81 11.11
CA VAL A 230 -1.13 24.01 11.60
C VAL A 230 -2.27 24.34 10.63
N LEU A 231 -3.51 24.09 11.07
CA LEU A 231 -4.72 24.43 10.30
C LEU A 231 -5.08 25.92 10.40
N TYR A 232 -4.76 26.53 11.53
CA TYR A 232 -5.06 27.93 11.81
C TYR A 232 -4.02 28.50 12.76
N ASP A 233 -3.56 29.73 12.48
CA ASP A 233 -2.68 30.50 13.35
C ASP A 233 -3.13 31.97 13.32
N GLY A 234 -3.75 32.44 14.41
CA GLY A 234 -4.31 33.79 14.44
C GLY A 234 -5.18 34.09 15.66
N PRO A 235 -5.74 35.31 15.73
CA PRO A 235 -6.59 35.74 16.84
C PRO A 235 -7.92 35.00 16.87
N ALA A 236 -8.38 34.61 18.06
CA ALA A 236 -9.66 33.93 18.25
C ALA A 236 -10.43 34.53 19.42
N SER A 237 -11.74 34.30 19.47
CA SER A 237 -12.58 34.71 20.61
C SER A 237 -12.96 33.49 21.44
N LEU A 238 -12.64 33.52 22.74
CA LEU A 238 -13.12 32.54 23.71
C LEU A 238 -14.51 32.95 24.17
N ILE A 239 -15.47 32.03 24.04
CA ILE A 239 -16.86 32.23 24.41
C ILE A 239 -17.15 31.30 25.60
N THR A 240 -17.22 31.84 26.82
CA THR A 240 -17.51 31.08 28.04
C THR A 240 -18.94 31.31 28.53
N SER A 241 -19.74 30.25 28.57
CA SER A 241 -21.09 30.27 29.15
C SER A 241 -21.01 30.32 30.66
N ASN A 242 -21.54 31.38 31.27
CA ASN A 242 -21.67 31.52 32.72
C ASN A 242 -22.83 30.66 33.25
N THR A 243 -22.81 29.35 33.02
CA THR A 243 -23.61 28.44 33.84
C THR A 243 -22.94 28.32 35.20
N LYS A 244 -23.40 29.13 36.17
CA LYS A 244 -23.18 28.86 37.61
C LYS A 244 -23.92 27.57 37.99
N SER A 245 -23.41 26.44 37.53
CA SER A 245 -23.64 25.12 38.09
C SER A 245 -22.26 24.60 38.47
N GLN A 246 -21.93 24.69 39.76
CA GLN A 246 -20.80 23.97 40.33
C GLN A 246 -20.95 22.48 40.02
N LYS A 247 -20.27 22.01 38.99
CA LYS A 247 -19.86 20.61 38.87
C LYS A 247 -18.49 20.61 38.24
N ASN A 248 -17.52 20.18 39.04
CA ASN A 248 -16.11 20.02 38.69
C ASN A 248 -15.94 19.45 37.29
N LEU A 249 -15.55 20.29 36.33
CA LEU A 249 -15.00 19.84 35.05
C LEU A 249 -13.59 19.32 35.32
N ARG A 250 -13.51 18.05 35.73
CA ARG A 250 -12.30 17.26 35.52
C ARG A 250 -12.22 16.98 34.03
N LEU A 251 -11.17 17.46 33.38
CA LEU A 251 -10.71 16.92 32.11
C LEU A 251 -10.39 15.45 32.34
N HIS A 252 -11.34 14.57 32.01
CA HIS A 252 -11.09 13.14 31.95
C HIS A 252 -10.26 12.90 30.70
N ARG A 253 -8.94 12.79 30.89
CA ARG A 253 -8.05 12.16 29.93
C ARG A 253 -8.55 10.71 29.80
N ASN A 254 -9.27 10.39 28.74
CA ASN A 254 -9.54 9.01 28.41
C ASN A 254 -8.19 8.32 28.17
N PRO A 255 -7.87 7.25 28.90
CA PRO A 255 -6.76 6.38 28.52
C PRO A 255 -7.12 5.77 27.17
N SER A 256 -6.23 5.93 26.20
CA SER A 256 -6.18 5.11 25.01
C SER A 256 -6.25 3.64 25.42
N HIS A 257 -7.22 2.91 24.85
CA HIS A 257 -7.26 1.46 24.91
C HIS A 257 -5.94 0.91 24.34
N SER A 258 -5.15 0.31 25.22
CA SER A 258 -4.16 -0.70 24.88
C SER A 258 -4.84 -2.05 24.98
N ASP A 259 -5.02 -2.71 23.84
CA ASP A 259 -5.01 -4.17 23.74
C ASP A 259 -3.75 -4.56 22.93
#